data_AF-A0A850TVV8-F1
#
_entry.id   AF-A0A850TVV8-F1
#
_cell.length_a   1.000
_cell.length_b   1.000
_cell.length_c   1.000
_cell.angle_alpha   90.00
_cell.angle_beta   90.00
_cell.angle_gamma   90.00
#
_symmetry.space_group_name_H-M   'P 1'
#
loop_
_entity.id
_entity.type
_entity.pdbx_description
1 polymer ?
#
loop_
_entity_poly.entity_id
_entity_poly.type
_entity_poly.pdbx_seq_one_letter_code
_entity_poly.pdbx_strand_id
1 'polypeptide(L)'
;SSSVVEELLRYSLDKAYGKQVLTWEGEISAVSQDALWDAALARSETVIDEWDEEFDRGKVKKIKKLKQEGTQNVNPFQQLQNKHNFWSVTHPATGASLGHRL
;
A
#
# COMPACT_ATOMS: atom_id res chain seq x y z
N SER A 1 -26.46 44.64 2.60
CA SER A 1 -25.13 44.73 1.97
C SER A 1 -24.34 43.51 2.42
N SER A 2 -24.25 42.48 1.58
CA SER A 2 -23.42 41.31 1.90
C SER A 2 -21.95 41.70 1.80
N SER A 3 -21.15 41.25 2.77
CA SER A 3 -19.72 41.51 2.81
C SER A 3 -19.04 40.65 1.73
N VAL A 4 -18.08 41.20 1.00
CA VAL A 4 -17.24 40.46 0.03
C VAL A 4 -16.66 39.18 0.63
N VAL A 5 -16.42 39.17 1.95
CA VAL A 5 -15.95 37.99 2.70
C VAL A 5 -16.97 36.84 2.70
N GLU A 6 -18.27 37.14 2.82
CA GLU A 6 -19.33 36.12 2.78
C GLU A 6 -19.42 35.48 1.39
N GLU A 7 -19.27 36.26 0.33
CA GLU A 7 -19.21 35.75 -1.04
C GLU A 7 -17.98 34.86 -1.25
N LEU A 8 -16.79 35.30 -0.80
CA LEU A 8 -15.56 34.52 -0.93
C LEU A 8 -15.62 33.19 -0.15
N LEU A 9 -16.20 33.20 1.06
CA LEU A 9 -16.40 31.98 1.85
C LEU A 9 -17.40 31.03 1.18
N ARG A 10 -18.43 31.56 0.53
CA ARG A 10 -19.37 30.75 -0.24
C ARG A 10 -18.69 30.08 -1.44
N TYR A 11 -17.74 30.75 -2.09
CA TYR A 11 -17.01 30.22 -3.24
C TYR A 11 -15.87 29.27 -2.87
N SER A 12 -15.29 29.37 -1.67
CA SER A 12 -14.20 28.48 -1.24
C SER A 12 -14.64 27.05 -0.90
N LEU A 13 -15.93 26.84 -0.68
CA LEU A 13 -16.51 25.53 -0.38
C LEU A 13 -16.72 24.65 -1.63
N ASP A 14 -16.63 25.22 -2.84
CA ASP A 14 -16.80 24.49 -4.09
C ASP A 14 -15.52 23.72 -4.45
N LYS A 15 -15.55 22.40 -4.25
CA LYS A 15 -14.38 21.52 -4.40
C LYS A 15 -14.19 20.94 -5.79
N ALA A 16 -15.15 21.10 -6.71
CA ALA A 16 -15.14 20.29 -7.94
C ALA A 16 -14.79 21.08 -9.21
N TYR A 17 -15.27 22.33 -9.39
CA TYR A 17 -14.99 23.08 -10.63
C TYR A 17 -14.87 24.59 -10.48
N GLY A 18 -14.91 25.11 -9.25
CA GLY A 18 -15.05 26.54 -9.01
C GLY A 18 -16.41 27.08 -9.50
N LYS A 19 -16.69 28.34 -9.16
CA LYS A 19 -17.99 28.98 -9.43
C LYS A 19 -18.43 28.83 -10.89
N GLN A 20 -19.72 28.56 -11.09
CA GLN A 20 -20.37 28.60 -12.39
C GLN A 20 -20.00 29.86 -13.18
N VAL A 21 -19.49 29.64 -14.38
CA VAL A 21 -19.19 30.68 -15.35
C VAL A 21 -20.48 31.02 -16.06
N LEU A 22 -20.83 32.30 -16.07
CA LEU A 22 -22.01 32.80 -16.77
C LEU A 22 -21.62 33.37 -18.13
N THR A 23 -22.56 33.37 -19.07
CA THR A 23 -22.47 34.12 -20.32
C THR A 23 -22.51 35.62 -20.03
N TRP A 24 -22.24 36.44 -21.05
CA TRP A 24 -22.36 37.90 -20.94
C TRP A 24 -23.79 38.33 -20.58
N GLU A 25 -24.78 37.54 -20.98
CA GLU A 25 -26.20 37.70 -20.68
C GLU A 25 -26.59 37.13 -19.30
N GLY A 26 -25.65 36.55 -18.54
CA GLY A 26 -25.89 36.02 -17.20
C GLY A 26 -26.46 34.60 -17.16
N GLU A 27 -26.56 33.92 -18.31
CA GLU A 27 -26.99 32.52 -18.41
C GLU A 27 -25.84 31.56 -18.11
N ILE A 28 -26.12 30.27 -17.95
CA ILE A 28 -25.09 29.27 -17.69
C ILE A 28 -24.21 29.12 -18.94
N SER A 29 -22.89 29.24 -18.79
CA SER A 29 -21.95 29.00 -19.90
C SER A 29 -21.95 27.53 -20.31
N ALA A 30 -21.70 27.28 -21.61
CA ALA A 30 -21.52 25.93 -22.16
C ALA A 30 -20.49 25.11 -21.35
N VAL A 31 -19.40 25.74 -20.91
CA VAL A 31 -18.36 25.07 -20.10
C VAL A 31 -18.89 24.56 -18.76
N SER A 32 -19.74 25.34 -18.09
CA SER A 32 -20.34 24.92 -16.81
C SER A 32 -21.41 23.86 -17.01
N GLN A 33 -22.09 23.87 -18.16
CA GLN A 33 -23.07 22.87 -18.52
C GLN A 33 -22.41 21.52 -18.82
N ASP A 34 -21.30 21.53 -19.57
CA ASP A 34 -20.48 20.33 -19.85
C ASP A 34 -19.92 19.74 -18.55
N ALA A 35 -19.37 20.57 -17.66
CA ALA A 35 -18.86 20.10 -16.37
C ALA A 35 -19.94 19.42 -15.50
N LEU A 36 -21.20 19.87 -15.57
CA LEU A 36 -22.32 19.23 -14.88
C LEU A 36 -22.65 17.86 -15.48
N TRP A 37 -22.61 17.74 -16.80
CA TRP A 37 -22.83 16.47 -17.50
C TRP A 37 -21.68 15.49 -17.25
N ASP A 38 -20.43 15.94 -17.31
CA ASP A 38 -19.25 15.14 -17.00
C ASP A 38 -19.28 14.64 -15.56
N ALA A 39 -19.62 15.51 -14.60
CA ALA A 39 -19.78 15.10 -13.21
C ALA A 39 -20.92 14.09 -13.02
N ALA A 40 -22.02 14.24 -13.76
CA ALA A 40 -23.12 13.28 -13.71
C ALA A 40 -22.73 11.92 -14.32
N LEU A 41 -22.02 11.94 -15.45
CA LEU A 41 -21.53 10.75 -16.13
C LEU A 41 -20.50 10.02 -15.29
N ALA A 42 -19.52 10.73 -14.72
CA ALA A 42 -18.49 10.17 -13.85
C ALA A 42 -19.11 9.46 -12.64
N ARG A 43 -20.17 10.01 -12.02
CA ARG A 43 -20.89 9.34 -10.93
C ARG A 43 -21.56 8.03 -11.35
N SER A 44 -21.97 7.92 -12.62
CA SER A 44 -22.53 6.67 -13.16
C SER A 44 -21.46 5.70 -13.66
N GLU A 45 -20.29 6.22 -14.03
CA GLU A 45 -19.16 5.45 -14.56
C GLU A 45 -18.24 4.93 -13.45
N THR A 46 -18.35 5.42 -12.21
CA THR A 46 -17.68 4.79 -11.08
C THR A 46 -18.23 3.38 -10.85
N VAL A 47 -17.68 2.42 -11.57
CA VAL A 47 -17.78 1.00 -11.28
C VAL A 47 -17.03 0.81 -9.96
N ILE A 48 -17.80 0.67 -8.89
CA ILE A 48 -17.27 0.25 -7.61
C ILE A 48 -16.94 -1.23 -7.79
N ASP A 49 -15.64 -1.53 -7.94
CA ASP A 49 -15.19 -2.92 -7.85
C ASP A 49 -15.41 -3.37 -6.41
N GLU A 50 -16.11 -4.49 -6.24
CA GLU A 50 -16.39 -5.02 -4.92
C GLU A 50 -15.07 -5.56 -4.34
N TRP A 51 -14.77 -5.17 -3.11
CA TRP A 51 -13.60 -5.68 -2.41
C TRP A 51 -13.78 -7.18 -2.19
N ASP A 52 -12.98 -8.00 -2.87
CA ASP A 52 -13.01 -9.45 -2.75
C ASP A 52 -12.03 -9.86 -1.66
N GLU A 53 -12.54 -10.06 -0.44
CA GLU A 53 -11.75 -10.46 0.72
C GLU A 53 -10.91 -11.73 0.48
N GLU A 54 -11.31 -12.60 -0.44
CA GLU A 54 -10.63 -13.85 -0.75
C GLU A 54 -9.47 -13.64 -1.72
N PHE A 55 -9.66 -12.77 -2.72
CA PHE A 55 -8.61 -12.38 -3.67
C PHE A 55 -7.58 -11.45 -3.01
N ASP A 56 -8.05 -10.45 -2.27
CA ASP A 56 -7.22 -9.38 -1.69
C ASP A 56 -6.42 -9.84 -0.46
N ARG A 57 -6.84 -10.92 0.20
CA ARG A 57 -6.03 -11.57 1.26
C ARG A 57 -4.65 -12.00 0.79
N GLY A 58 -4.47 -12.17 -0.53
CA GLY A 58 -3.21 -12.55 -1.13
C GLY A 58 -2.73 -13.96 -0.73
N LYS A 59 -1.52 -14.30 -1.19
CA LYS A 59 -0.96 -15.65 -1.01
C LYS A 59 -0.18 -15.77 0.30
N VAL A 60 -0.72 -16.52 1.26
CA VAL A 60 0.00 -16.84 2.51
C VAL A 60 1.10 -17.86 2.23
N LYS A 61 2.34 -17.55 2.66
CA LYS A 61 3.46 -18.49 2.60
C LYS A 61 3.25 -19.64 3.58
N LYS A 62 3.41 -20.87 3.09
CA LYS A 62 3.37 -22.07 3.95
C LYS A 62 4.55 -22.05 4.92
N ILE A 63 4.28 -21.89 6.20
CA ILE A 63 5.30 -21.98 7.25
C ILE A 63 5.54 -23.45 7.55
N LYS A 64 6.78 -23.92 7.38
CA LYS A 64 7.18 -25.24 7.85
C LYS A 64 7.24 -25.19 9.37
N LYS A 65 6.40 -25.97 10.05
CA LYS A 65 6.51 -26.15 11.50
C LYS A 65 7.92 -26.68 11.78
N LEU A 66 8.74 -25.88 12.47
CA LEU A 66 9.99 -26.37 13.03
C LEU A 66 9.58 -27.49 13.98
N LYS A 67 10.00 -28.73 13.68
CA LYS A 67 9.86 -29.80 14.66
C LYS A 67 10.61 -29.31 15.88
N GLN A 68 9.89 -29.00 16.95
CA GLN A 68 10.49 -28.89 18.26
C GLN A 68 10.98 -30.30 18.54
N GLU A 69 12.24 -30.57 18.17
CA GLU A 69 12.91 -31.82 18.51
C GLU A 69 12.93 -31.85 20.03
N GLY A 70 11.92 -32.50 20.60
CA GLY A 70 11.90 -32.83 22.00
C GLY A 70 13.22 -33.50 22.32
N THR A 71 13.82 -33.09 23.42
CA THR A 71 15.13 -33.51 23.94
C THR A 71 15.15 -35.02 24.16
N GLN A 72 15.21 -35.80 23.08
CA GLN A 72 15.17 -37.26 23.12
C GLN A 72 16.23 -37.80 22.16
N ASN A 73 17.32 -38.25 22.79
CA ASN A 73 18.43 -39.01 22.21
C ASN A 73 19.01 -38.46 20.90
N VAL A 74 19.83 -37.41 21.05
CA VAL A 74 20.76 -37.00 20.00
C VAL A 74 21.84 -38.07 19.87
N ASN A 75 21.89 -38.75 18.73
CA ASN A 75 22.90 -39.75 18.41
C ASN A 75 24.32 -39.19 18.72
N PRO A 76 25.23 -39.95 19.36
CA PRO A 76 26.59 -39.48 19.67
C PRO A 76 27.34 -38.93 18.45
N PHE A 77 27.11 -39.48 17.25
CA PHE A 77 27.70 -38.96 16.01
C PHE A 77 27.10 -37.60 15.59
N GLN A 78 25.81 -37.36 15.84
CA GLN A 78 25.18 -36.05 15.63
C GLN A 78 25.69 -35.02 16.63
N GLN A 79 25.94 -35.41 17.89
CA GLN A 79 26.55 -34.52 18.87
C GLN A 79 27.96 -34.12 18.47
N LEU A 80 28.77 -35.06 17.96
CA LEU A 80 30.11 -34.77 17.47
C LEU A 80 30.09 -33.82 16.26
N GLN A 81 29.20 -34.06 15.31
CA GLN A 81 29.04 -33.17 14.14
C GLN A 81 28.53 -31.79 14.56
N ASN A 82 27.61 -31.69 15.50
CA ASN A 82 27.10 -30.41 15.99
C ASN A 82 28.18 -29.60 16.72
N LYS A 83 29.07 -30.27 17.48
CA LYS A 83 30.25 -29.61 18.05
C LYS A 83 31.15 -29.07 16.93
N HIS A 84 31.53 -29.90 15.96
CA HIS A 84 32.35 -29.44 14.84
C HIS A 84 31.70 -28.28 14.06
N ASN A 85 30.39 -28.34 13.82
CA ASN A 85 29.62 -27.26 13.18
C ASN A 85 29.68 -25.97 14.00
N PHE A 86 29.50 -26.05 15.32
CA PHE A 86 29.62 -24.90 16.22
C PHE A 86 30.99 -24.25 16.13
N TRP A 87 32.06 -25.05 16.20
CA TRP A 87 33.42 -24.55 16.07
C TRP A 87 33.67 -23.98 14.67
N SER A 88 33.17 -24.60 13.58
CA SER A 88 33.32 -24.06 12.22
C SER A 88 32.62 -22.72 11.99
N VAL A 89 31.49 -22.48 12.68
CA VAL A 89 30.72 -21.22 12.58
C VAL A 89 31.27 -20.14 13.53
N THR A 90 31.92 -20.52 14.64
CA THR A 90 32.44 -19.59 15.65
C THR A 90 33.97 -19.45 15.67
N HIS A 91 34.69 -20.18 14.81
CA HIS A 91 36.13 -20.00 14.66
C HIS A 91 36.43 -18.60 14.11
N PRO A 92 37.32 -17.82 14.75
CA PRO A 92 37.65 -16.47 14.29
C PRO A 92 38.32 -16.44 12.90
N ALA A 93 38.78 -17.59 12.39
CA ALA A 93 39.41 -17.70 11.08
C ALA A 93 38.42 -17.85 9.91
N THR A 94 37.21 -18.37 10.12
CA THR A 94 36.22 -18.55 9.03
C THR A 94 35.40 -17.28 8.78
N GLY A 95 35.16 -16.47 9.81
CA GLY A 95 34.55 -15.13 9.66
C GLY A 95 35.42 -14.12 8.89
N ALA A 96 36.74 -14.37 8.78
CA ALA A 96 37.66 -13.53 8.02
C ALA A 96 37.80 -13.93 6.54
N SER A 97 37.25 -15.07 6.11
CA SER A 97 37.38 -15.56 4.72
C SER A 97 36.23 -15.15 3.78
N LEU A 98 35.19 -14.50 4.31
CA LEU A 98 34.03 -13.98 3.54
C LEU A 98 34.23 -12.55 3.03
N GLY A 99 35.48 -12.17 2.75
CA GLY A 99 35.79 -10.98 1.98
C GLY A 99 37.10 -11.25 1.28
N HIS A 100 37.03 -11.50 -0.02
CA HIS A 100 38.07 -11.45 -1.07
C HIS A 100 37.71 -12.49 -2.15
N ARG A 101 36.65 -12.19 -2.90
CA ARG A 101 36.54 -12.57 -4.30
C ARG A 101 36.19 -11.30 -5.05
N LEU A 102 37.18 -10.77 -5.77
CA LEU A 102 37.00 -9.86 -6.90
C LEU A 102 36.17 -10.56 -7.98
#